data_AF-A0A1F6H394-F1
#
_entry.id   AF-A0A1F6H394-F1
#
_cell.length_a   1.000
_cell.length_b   1.000
_cell.length_c   1.000
_cell.angle_alpha   90.00
_cell.angle_beta   90.00
_cell.angle_gamma   90.00
#
_symmetry.space_group_name_H-M   'P 1'
#
loop_
_entity.id
_entity.type
_entity.pdbx_description
1 polymer ?
#
loop_
_entity_poly.entity_id
_entity_poly.type
_entity_poly.pdbx_seq_one_letter_code
_entity_poly.pdbx_strand_id
1 'polypeptide(L)'
;MNMESPTGDTQFEAGPAAFESAAYPSDSASTTEAAQGPGEPTGQTSPAQPQAQQNGKSSPQDQKKAAKDQEMANMTKRHAAKAARDPNDKSKRKEIDDKDNTEVRETEARAVPRDFALRVATKITSICEREMDDSLSSGRVADLLYRNMHDPDMHMHFMDVVNILLSNEDTEKYAATAWASLIWHEETHGEYRDMLESLIKSMADGHLINSRPGVEHEDTGKWFSAFAVNMGEVFVQMMKISSDLYDLITDIYTLIIRLEMARDFNKKDDDDKKKRNQPKKKEEKRNFNPKKLYDDIIDFISLKGDFRSDNLNQKNPNEFIIVLADRMRSTRRYVIQDIMNRQSLEKKKQLEKELREREASAEEVIIAAKPFNHGLYLYWVEKRYNFKYLAVEKVRITLQVIGFLMGLVSVGASYLQALPLSLVEGLLITAQMMVYSKLFCSKFFFIAFYPKDVTANLEEEVGVFTPIFRKMSPEQMTSFVNKQIRSPENNLLLHLMPEYFKYIFAVMPDRGNILMNKEELNEVMERLELNISKFQRGSGKKD
;
A
#
# COMPACT_ATOMS: atom_id res chain seq x y z
N MET A 1 41.26 -40.86 23.92
CA MET A 1 40.55 -41.88 24.72
C MET A 1 39.11 -41.41 24.80
N ASN A 2 38.23 -42.07 24.05
CA ASN A 2 36.83 -41.74 23.92
C ASN A 2 36.08 -42.09 25.20
N MET A 3 35.12 -41.25 25.60
CA MET A 3 33.91 -41.74 26.27
C MET A 3 32.71 -40.94 25.78
N GLU A 4 31.78 -41.69 25.19
CA GLU A 4 30.44 -41.30 24.77
C GLU A 4 29.48 -41.33 25.98
N SER A 5 28.56 -40.34 26.02
CA SER A 5 27.10 -40.42 26.32
C SER A 5 26.61 -41.04 27.66
N PRO A 6 25.44 -40.64 28.23
CA PRO A 6 24.13 -40.80 27.57
C PRO A 6 23.07 -39.70 27.81
N THR A 7 22.04 -39.88 26.99
CA THR A 7 20.70 -39.31 26.80
C THR A 7 19.81 -39.11 28.04
N GLY A 8 18.89 -38.14 27.95
CA GLY A 8 17.71 -38.03 28.80
C GLY A 8 16.61 -37.17 28.14
N ASP A 9 15.56 -37.84 27.66
CA ASP A 9 14.31 -37.28 27.12
C ASP A 9 13.50 -36.52 28.19
N THR A 10 12.71 -35.53 27.77
CA THR A 10 11.42 -35.21 28.41
C THR A 10 10.52 -34.43 27.45
N GLN A 11 9.51 -35.13 26.93
CA GLN A 11 8.30 -34.58 26.32
C GLN A 11 7.37 -34.07 27.41
N PHE A 12 6.68 -32.94 27.17
CA PHE A 12 5.49 -32.55 27.92
C PHE A 12 4.41 -32.10 26.95
N GLU A 13 3.35 -32.91 26.85
CA GLU A 13 2.03 -32.56 26.31
C GLU A 13 1.23 -31.78 27.37
N ALA A 14 0.47 -30.76 26.94
CA ALA A 14 -0.76 -30.33 27.59
C ALA A 14 -1.60 -29.46 26.62
N GLY A 15 -2.72 -30.01 26.14
CA GLY A 15 -3.95 -29.23 25.93
C GLY A 15 -4.65 -29.01 27.28
N PRO A 16 -5.77 -28.25 27.38
CA PRO A 16 -6.98 -28.51 26.59
C PRO A 16 -7.90 -27.27 26.32
N ALA A 17 -9.06 -27.59 25.74
CA ALA A 17 -10.39 -27.02 26.00
C ALA A 17 -11.03 -26.11 24.95
N ALA A 18 -12.07 -26.69 24.34
CA ALA A 18 -13.12 -26.05 23.55
C ALA A 18 -14.09 -25.25 24.44
N PHE A 19 -14.73 -24.25 23.85
CA PHE A 19 -15.96 -23.65 24.40
C PHE A 19 -16.96 -23.41 23.26
N GLU A 20 -18.21 -23.69 23.58
CA GLU A 20 -19.36 -23.82 22.70
C GLU A 20 -20.39 -22.71 23.01
N SER A 21 -21.22 -22.37 22.01
CA SER A 21 -22.56 -21.73 22.07
C SER A 21 -22.68 -20.21 22.35
N ALA A 22 -23.38 -19.49 21.45
CA ALA A 22 -24.79 -19.10 21.62
C ALA A 22 -25.27 -18.15 20.49
N ALA A 23 -26.59 -18.01 20.37
CA ALA A 23 -27.39 -17.63 19.21
C ALA A 23 -28.02 -16.21 19.25
N TYR A 24 -28.33 -15.65 18.05
CA TYR A 24 -29.43 -14.73 17.58
C TYR A 24 -29.92 -13.53 18.46
N PRO A 25 -30.58 -12.46 17.93
CA PRO A 25 -31.57 -12.37 16.82
C PRO A 25 -31.36 -11.19 15.82
N SER A 26 -31.76 -11.31 14.54
CA SER A 26 -33.00 -10.79 13.89
C SER A 26 -33.51 -9.42 14.34
N ASP A 27 -33.54 -8.45 13.41
CA ASP A 27 -34.67 -7.50 13.33
C ASP A 27 -34.84 -6.89 11.94
N SER A 28 -36.10 -6.60 11.66
CA SER A 28 -36.71 -6.26 10.38
C SER A 28 -37.19 -4.81 10.33
N ALA A 29 -37.34 -4.31 9.09
CA ALA A 29 -38.45 -3.49 8.59
C ALA A 29 -38.29 -1.96 8.36
N SER A 30 -38.85 -1.58 7.20
CA SER A 30 -39.64 -0.38 6.87
C SER A 30 -38.88 0.92 6.50
N THR A 31 -38.79 1.31 5.22
CA THR A 31 -39.76 2.00 4.32
C THR A 31 -40.03 3.48 4.66
N THR A 32 -39.82 4.37 3.67
CA THR A 32 -40.79 5.35 3.09
C THR A 32 -40.05 6.29 2.13
N GLU A 33 -40.47 6.32 0.85
CA GLU A 33 -41.20 7.43 0.16
C GLU A 33 -40.24 8.39 -0.59
N ALA A 34 -40.23 8.54 -1.91
CA ALA A 34 -41.25 8.82 -2.93
C ALA A 34 -41.01 10.22 -3.56
N ALA A 35 -41.43 10.32 -4.83
CA ALA A 35 -41.73 11.54 -5.60
C ALA A 35 -40.61 12.18 -6.44
N GLN A 36 -40.41 11.63 -7.63
CA GLN A 36 -40.15 12.40 -8.85
C GLN A 36 -41.49 12.87 -9.44
N GLY A 37 -41.50 14.10 -9.96
CA GLY A 37 -42.54 14.64 -10.82
C GLY A 37 -41.95 15.66 -11.79
N PRO A 38 -42.52 15.81 -13.01
CA PRO A 38 -41.76 16.05 -14.24
C PRO A 38 -42.07 17.41 -14.89
N GLY A 39 -41.36 17.78 -15.96
CA GLY A 39 -41.69 19.00 -16.73
C GLY A 39 -40.76 19.28 -17.90
N GLU A 40 -41.17 18.82 -19.06
CA GLU A 40 -40.58 18.97 -20.41
C GLU A 40 -40.99 20.33 -21.05
N PRO A 41 -40.84 20.62 -22.38
CA PRO A 41 -39.69 21.27 -23.03
C PRO A 41 -40.13 22.47 -23.93
N THR A 42 -39.38 22.75 -25.00
CA THR A 42 -39.63 23.64 -26.18
C THR A 42 -39.19 25.11 -26.04
N GLY A 43 -38.65 25.81 -27.05
CA GLY A 43 -38.34 25.50 -28.44
C GLY A 43 -37.83 26.76 -29.19
N GLN A 44 -36.91 26.53 -30.14
CA GLN A 44 -36.69 27.21 -31.44
C GLN A 44 -36.85 28.74 -31.60
N THR A 45 -35.85 29.40 -32.23
CA THR A 45 -35.89 29.80 -33.67
C THR A 45 -34.70 30.71 -34.08
N SER A 46 -34.06 30.36 -35.19
CA SER A 46 -33.24 31.20 -36.11
C SER A 46 -34.16 32.19 -36.89
N PRO A 47 -33.73 33.17 -37.75
CA PRO A 47 -32.57 33.11 -38.67
C PRO A 47 -31.91 34.45 -39.15
N ALA A 48 -31.02 34.31 -40.14
CA ALA A 48 -30.78 35.17 -41.32
C ALA A 48 -29.46 35.97 -41.40
N GLN A 49 -28.65 35.61 -42.42
CA GLN A 49 -27.59 36.40 -43.07
C GLN A 49 -28.17 37.22 -44.24
N PRO A 50 -27.44 38.24 -44.74
CA PRO A 50 -26.76 38.07 -46.03
C PRO A 50 -25.36 38.71 -46.18
N GLN A 51 -24.63 38.17 -47.16
CA GLN A 51 -23.36 38.59 -47.82
C GLN A 51 -23.47 40.00 -48.47
N ALA A 52 -22.45 40.75 -48.94
CA ALA A 52 -20.99 40.66 -49.12
C ALA A 52 -20.45 42.07 -49.51
N GLN A 53 -19.16 42.38 -49.26
CA GLN A 53 -18.16 42.86 -50.26
C GLN A 53 -16.88 43.42 -49.61
N GLN A 54 -15.78 43.26 -50.34
CA GLN A 54 -14.37 43.29 -49.94
C GLN A 54 -13.72 44.69 -49.96
N ASN A 55 -12.77 44.92 -49.05
CA ASN A 55 -11.33 45.19 -49.29
C ASN A 55 -10.70 46.18 -48.29
N GLY A 56 -9.57 45.78 -47.69
CA GLY A 56 -8.69 46.69 -46.93
C GLY A 56 -7.98 46.02 -45.75
N LYS A 57 -6.72 45.62 -45.94
CA LYS A 57 -5.90 44.77 -45.06
C LYS A 57 -5.59 45.38 -43.68
N SER A 58 -5.91 44.64 -42.60
CA SER A 58 -5.14 44.55 -41.34
C SER A 58 -5.45 43.21 -40.65
N SER A 59 -4.48 42.61 -39.96
CA SER A 59 -4.54 41.20 -39.54
C SER A 59 -5.58 40.92 -38.42
N PRO A 60 -6.39 39.84 -38.46
CA PRO A 60 -7.49 39.59 -37.51
C PRO A 60 -7.10 39.24 -36.07
N GLN A 61 -5.80 39.04 -35.80
CA GLN A 61 -5.31 38.74 -34.43
C GLN A 61 -5.16 40.01 -33.56
N ASP A 62 -4.89 41.17 -34.17
CA ASP A 62 -4.63 42.39 -33.40
C ASP A 62 -5.92 43.11 -32.96
N GLN A 63 -7.00 42.98 -33.73
CA GLN A 63 -8.31 43.55 -33.35
C GLN A 63 -9.02 42.75 -32.25
N LYS A 64 -8.82 41.41 -32.20
CA LYS A 64 -9.35 40.57 -31.12
C LYS A 64 -8.63 40.76 -29.79
N LYS A 65 -7.34 41.13 -29.82
CA LYS A 65 -6.57 41.41 -28.60
C LYS A 65 -6.95 42.78 -28.01
N ALA A 66 -7.05 43.80 -28.86
CA ALA A 66 -7.48 45.14 -28.44
C ALA A 66 -8.91 45.17 -27.86
N ALA A 67 -9.86 44.44 -28.45
CA ALA A 67 -11.22 44.37 -27.93
C ALA A 67 -11.31 43.64 -26.58
N LYS A 68 -10.51 42.58 -26.36
CA LYS A 68 -10.50 41.80 -25.12
C LYS A 68 -9.82 42.54 -23.97
N ASP A 69 -8.77 43.31 -24.28
CA ASP A 69 -8.05 44.12 -23.28
C ASP A 69 -8.87 45.34 -22.86
N GLN A 70 -9.69 45.90 -23.77
CA GLN A 70 -10.61 47.00 -23.45
C GLN A 70 -11.84 46.53 -22.65
N GLU A 71 -12.30 45.30 -22.87
CA GLU A 71 -13.38 44.67 -22.09
C GLU A 71 -12.92 44.26 -20.68
N MET A 72 -11.71 43.71 -20.54
CA MET A 72 -11.11 43.45 -19.22
C MET A 72 -10.86 44.75 -18.43
N ALA A 73 -10.34 45.81 -19.08
CA ALA A 73 -10.12 47.09 -18.41
C ALA A 73 -11.44 47.75 -17.93
N ASN A 74 -12.53 47.57 -18.68
CA ASN A 74 -13.86 48.06 -18.30
C ASN A 74 -14.53 47.19 -17.22
N MET A 75 -14.26 45.87 -17.16
CA MET A 75 -14.68 45.02 -16.04
C MET A 75 -13.94 45.36 -14.75
N THR A 76 -12.62 45.59 -14.80
CA THR A 76 -11.83 45.93 -13.60
C THR A 76 -12.23 47.31 -13.04
N LYS A 77 -12.56 48.28 -13.90
CA LYS A 77 -13.11 49.58 -13.47
C LYS A 77 -14.55 49.49 -12.93
N ARG A 78 -15.37 48.55 -13.43
CA ARG A 78 -16.73 48.30 -12.90
C ARG A 78 -16.72 47.54 -11.56
N HIS A 79 -15.75 46.65 -11.34
CA HIS A 79 -15.57 45.98 -10.05
C HIS A 79 -14.98 46.92 -8.98
N ALA A 80 -14.06 47.81 -9.35
CA ALA A 80 -13.51 48.82 -8.43
C ALA A 80 -14.54 49.90 -8.04
N ALA A 81 -15.48 50.27 -8.93
CA ALA A 81 -16.52 51.27 -8.65
C ALA A 81 -17.73 50.72 -7.86
N LYS A 82 -17.89 49.39 -7.77
CA LYS A 82 -18.99 48.74 -7.02
C LYS A 82 -18.61 48.37 -5.57
N ALA A 83 -17.33 48.39 -5.23
CA ALA A 83 -16.81 48.13 -3.87
C ALA A 83 -16.76 49.38 -2.95
N ALA A 84 -17.13 50.56 -3.45
CA ALA A 84 -17.04 51.83 -2.73
C ALA A 84 -18.40 52.42 -2.27
N ARG A 85 -19.49 51.63 -2.33
CA ARG A 85 -20.84 52.08 -1.91
C ARG A 85 -21.60 50.97 -1.17
N ASP A 86 -21.22 50.69 0.07
CA ASP A 86 -22.17 50.26 1.12
C ASP A 86 -21.54 50.32 2.52
N PRO A 87 -22.00 51.16 3.47
CA PRO A 87 -21.34 51.30 4.78
C PRO A 87 -21.76 50.29 5.86
N ASN A 88 -22.63 49.32 5.59
CA ASN A 88 -23.36 48.63 6.66
C ASN A 88 -23.11 47.11 6.81
N ASP A 89 -21.93 46.61 6.46
CA ASP A 89 -21.58 45.18 6.58
C ASP A 89 -20.26 44.93 7.34
N LYS A 90 -20.05 45.64 8.45
CA LYS A 90 -18.88 45.45 9.34
C LYS A 90 -19.19 44.79 10.68
N SER A 91 -20.45 44.47 10.98
CA SER A 91 -20.81 43.89 12.29
C SER A 91 -21.14 42.39 12.27
N LYS A 92 -21.26 41.75 11.09
CA LYS A 92 -21.59 40.31 10.99
C LYS A 92 -20.43 39.39 10.60
N ARG A 93 -19.24 39.95 10.36
CA ARG A 93 -18.02 39.18 10.04
C ARG A 93 -17.12 38.86 11.24
N LYS A 94 -17.55 39.20 12.47
CA LYS A 94 -16.76 38.97 13.69
C LYS A 94 -17.09 37.69 14.47
N GLU A 95 -18.08 36.90 14.05
CA GLU A 95 -18.53 35.70 14.79
C GLU A 95 -18.44 34.38 14.01
N ILE A 96 -17.90 34.37 12.78
CA ILE A 96 -17.83 33.16 11.95
C ILE A 96 -16.39 32.82 11.50
N ASP A 97 -15.37 33.59 11.90
CA ASP A 97 -13.95 33.32 11.58
C ASP A 97 -13.18 32.57 12.70
N ASP A 98 -13.86 32.08 13.74
CA ASP A 98 -13.21 31.45 14.91
C ASP A 98 -13.09 29.90 14.83
N LYS A 99 -13.33 29.27 13.67
CA LYS A 99 -13.32 27.80 13.60
C LYS A 99 -12.62 27.10 12.44
N ASP A 100 -12.00 27.78 11.48
CA ASP A 100 -11.39 27.04 10.36
C ASP A 100 -10.24 27.77 9.67
N ASN A 101 -9.25 28.23 10.43
CA ASN A 101 -7.98 28.67 9.86
C ASN A 101 -6.82 28.46 10.83
N THR A 102 -6.33 27.23 10.92
CA THR A 102 -4.97 26.95 11.38
C THR A 102 -4.01 27.30 10.23
N GLU A 103 -4.00 28.58 9.84
CA GLU A 103 -2.99 29.14 8.96
C GLU A 103 -1.66 29.15 9.71
N VAL A 104 -0.64 28.59 9.06
CA VAL A 104 0.76 28.64 9.45
C VAL A 104 1.13 30.10 9.69
N ARG A 105 1.21 30.47 10.95
CA ARG A 105 1.72 31.77 11.38
C ARG A 105 3.21 31.77 11.04
N GLU A 106 3.61 32.49 9.99
CA GLU A 106 5.00 32.88 9.79
C GLU A 106 5.40 33.69 11.03
N THR A 107 6.11 33.03 11.96
CA THR A 107 6.71 33.68 13.12
C THR A 107 7.78 34.64 12.60
N GLU A 108 7.57 35.94 12.77
CA GLU A 108 8.61 36.95 12.56
C GLU A 108 9.86 36.53 13.35
N ALA A 109 11.01 36.44 12.66
CA ALA A 109 12.26 36.04 13.28
C ALA A 109 12.56 36.94 14.49
N ARG A 110 12.59 36.34 15.68
CA ARG A 110 12.85 37.05 16.94
C ARG A 110 14.15 37.86 16.78
N ALA A 111 14.10 39.17 17.05
CA ALA A 111 15.30 40.00 17.01
C ALA A 111 16.21 39.64 18.21
N VAL A 112 17.08 38.66 18.02
CA VAL A 112 18.00 38.19 19.06
C VAL A 112 19.23 39.11 19.14
N PRO A 113 19.58 39.65 20.32
CA PRO A 113 20.82 40.43 20.50
C PRO A 113 22.06 39.59 20.16
N ARG A 114 23.10 40.21 19.58
CA ARG A 114 24.35 39.51 19.21
C ARG A 114 25.03 38.81 20.40
N ASP A 115 24.94 39.41 21.58
CA ASP A 115 25.55 38.87 22.81
C ASP A 115 24.62 37.90 23.57
N PHE A 116 23.51 37.47 22.97
CA PHE A 116 22.51 36.64 23.64
C PHE A 116 23.11 35.36 24.22
N ALA A 117 23.88 34.62 23.41
CA ALA A 117 24.50 33.38 23.84
C ALA A 117 25.48 33.59 25.02
N LEU A 118 26.26 34.67 24.96
CA LEU A 118 27.17 35.04 26.04
C LEU A 118 26.40 35.35 27.34
N ARG A 119 25.34 36.14 27.26
CA ARG A 119 24.51 36.47 28.44
C ARG A 119 23.86 35.25 29.07
N VAL A 120 23.41 34.30 28.26
CA VAL A 120 22.82 33.05 28.75
C VAL A 120 23.90 32.17 29.37
N ALA A 121 25.07 32.01 28.73
CA ALA A 121 26.20 31.26 29.28
C ALA A 121 26.64 31.82 30.64
N THR A 122 26.80 33.15 30.77
CA THR A 122 27.14 33.80 32.05
C THR A 122 26.08 33.56 33.12
N LYS A 123 24.79 33.54 32.75
CA LYS A 123 23.71 33.21 33.69
C LYS A 123 23.76 31.75 34.15
N ILE A 124 24.06 30.82 33.24
CA ILE A 124 24.24 29.41 33.58
C ILE A 124 25.39 29.26 34.57
N THR A 125 26.56 29.84 34.28
CA THR A 125 27.70 29.88 35.20
C THR A 125 27.31 30.44 36.57
N SER A 126 26.62 31.58 36.59
CA SER A 126 26.18 32.20 37.86
C SER A 126 25.18 31.35 38.64
N ILE A 127 24.30 30.58 37.97
CA ILE A 127 23.37 29.67 38.66
C ILE A 127 24.16 28.51 39.28
N CYS A 128 25.04 27.87 38.50
CA CYS A 128 25.82 26.74 38.96
C CYS A 128 26.83 27.10 40.06
N GLU A 129 27.37 28.32 40.07
CA GLU A 129 28.30 28.76 41.13
C GLU A 129 27.58 29.23 42.40
N ARG A 130 26.35 29.74 42.29
CA ARG A 130 25.60 30.29 43.42
C ARG A 130 24.84 29.23 44.20
N GLU A 131 24.27 28.26 43.50
CA GLU A 131 23.52 27.17 44.14
C GLU A 131 24.49 26.04 44.50
N MET A 132 24.66 25.75 45.80
CA MET A 132 25.51 24.65 46.26
C MET A 132 24.91 23.26 46.03
N ASP A 133 23.63 23.18 45.65
CA ASP A 133 22.90 21.94 45.36
C ASP A 133 22.78 21.74 43.84
N ASP A 134 23.36 20.66 43.35
CA ASP A 134 23.38 20.27 41.94
C ASP A 134 21.98 19.97 41.37
N SER A 135 21.05 19.48 42.20
CA SER A 135 19.67 19.22 41.77
C SER A 135 18.91 20.52 41.54
N LEU A 136 19.09 21.48 42.44
CA LEU A 136 18.43 22.78 42.38
C LEU A 136 19.04 23.67 41.28
N SER A 137 20.36 23.60 41.11
CA SER A 137 21.07 24.30 40.03
C SER A 137 20.63 23.78 38.66
N SER A 138 20.60 22.45 38.46
CA SER A 138 20.15 21.84 37.20
C SER A 138 18.71 22.19 36.86
N GLY A 139 17.77 22.16 37.82
CA GLY A 139 16.37 22.54 37.57
C GLY A 139 16.22 23.99 37.10
N ARG A 140 17.00 24.92 37.68
CA ARG A 140 16.99 26.33 37.25
C ARG A 140 17.68 26.55 35.91
N VAL A 141 18.70 25.75 35.59
CA VAL A 141 19.34 25.77 34.26
C VAL A 141 18.35 25.27 33.21
N ALA A 142 17.63 24.17 33.45
CA ALA A 142 16.61 23.65 32.53
C ALA A 142 15.50 24.68 32.26
N ASP A 143 14.95 25.29 33.31
CA ASP A 143 13.92 26.34 33.19
C ASP A 143 14.44 27.57 32.44
N LEU A 144 15.69 27.99 32.67
CA LEU A 144 16.33 29.07 31.93
C LEU A 144 16.48 28.72 30.44
N LEU A 145 16.92 27.50 30.13
CA LEU A 145 17.09 27.03 28.76
C LEU A 145 15.75 26.99 28.04
N TYR A 146 14.74 26.37 28.63
CA TYR A 146 13.41 26.25 28.04
C TYR A 146 12.78 27.61 27.75
N ARG A 147 12.75 28.52 28.74
CA ARG A 147 12.18 29.87 28.56
C ARG A 147 12.81 30.67 27.42
N ASN A 148 14.09 30.43 27.14
CA ASN A 148 14.84 31.22 26.17
C ASN A 148 15.04 30.52 24.82
N MET A 149 14.96 29.18 24.77
CA MET A 149 15.42 28.37 23.64
C MET A 149 14.50 27.19 23.28
N HIS A 150 13.26 27.13 23.78
CA HIS A 150 12.28 26.12 23.34
C HIS A 150 11.83 26.29 21.87
N ASP A 151 11.93 27.51 21.32
CA ASP A 151 11.58 27.78 19.93
C ASP A 151 12.65 27.22 18.97
N PRO A 152 12.26 26.55 17.86
CA PRO A 152 13.20 25.98 16.89
C PRO A 152 14.22 26.97 16.32
N ASP A 153 13.82 28.23 16.13
CA ASP A 153 14.68 29.29 15.61
C ASP A 153 15.84 29.63 16.57
N MET A 154 15.68 29.31 17.87
CA MET A 154 16.67 29.58 18.91
C MET A 154 17.64 28.42 19.13
N HIS A 155 17.42 27.25 18.53
CA HIS A 155 18.26 26.07 18.74
C HIS A 155 19.72 26.24 18.31
N MET A 156 19.99 27.05 17.29
CA MET A 156 21.37 27.36 16.90
C MET A 156 22.07 28.23 17.94
N HIS A 157 21.33 29.08 18.65
CA HIS A 157 21.86 29.85 19.77
C HIS A 157 22.13 28.98 21.00
N PHE A 158 21.38 27.89 21.19
CA PHE A 158 21.73 26.89 22.21
C PHE A 158 23.11 26.30 21.95
N MET A 159 23.43 25.95 20.70
CA MET A 159 24.78 25.50 20.35
C MET A 159 25.84 26.58 20.62
N ASP A 160 25.54 27.86 20.34
CA ASP A 160 26.44 28.97 20.68
C ASP A 160 26.70 29.08 22.19
N VAL A 161 25.65 28.97 23.01
CA VAL A 161 25.77 28.98 24.47
C VAL A 161 26.68 27.86 24.94
N VAL A 162 26.46 26.64 24.45
CA VAL A 162 27.27 25.47 24.80
C VAL A 162 28.73 25.65 24.36
N ASN A 163 28.98 26.16 23.15
CA ASN A 163 30.35 26.43 22.68
C ASN A 163 31.06 27.48 23.54
N ILE A 164 30.36 28.52 24.00
CA ILE A 164 30.92 29.51 24.92
C ILE A 164 31.29 28.86 26.26
N LEU A 165 30.43 27.99 26.79
CA LEU A 165 30.73 27.25 28.02
C LEU A 165 31.91 26.28 27.85
N LEU A 166 32.04 25.63 26.70
CA LEU A 166 33.16 24.75 26.38
C LEU A 166 34.48 25.50 26.13
N SER A 167 34.44 26.80 25.83
CA SER A 167 35.63 27.57 25.49
C SER A 167 36.56 27.88 26.67
N ASN A 168 36.06 27.80 27.90
CA ASN A 168 36.88 27.98 29.11
C ASN A 168 36.87 26.70 29.97
N GLU A 169 38.05 26.32 30.48
CA GLU A 169 38.21 25.13 31.32
C GLU A 169 37.37 25.17 32.61
N ASP A 170 37.15 26.36 33.19
CA ASP A 170 36.34 26.49 34.41
C ASP A 170 34.83 26.27 34.16
N THR A 171 34.38 26.50 32.92
CA THR A 171 32.96 26.45 32.54
C THR A 171 32.58 25.22 31.74
N GLU A 172 33.54 24.37 31.33
CA GLU A 172 33.30 23.20 30.48
C GLU A 172 32.31 22.21 31.12
N LYS A 173 32.37 22.06 32.44
CA LYS A 173 31.43 21.22 33.21
C LYS A 173 29.98 21.72 33.12
N TYR A 174 29.77 23.03 33.04
CA TYR A 174 28.43 23.60 32.94
C TYR A 174 27.81 23.38 31.55
N ALA A 175 28.62 23.14 30.52
CA ALA A 175 28.13 22.73 29.20
C ALA A 175 27.45 21.35 29.28
N ALA A 176 28.04 20.42 30.04
CA ALA A 176 27.43 19.12 30.32
C ALA A 176 26.18 19.27 31.20
N THR A 177 26.21 20.12 32.23
CA THR A 177 25.01 20.42 33.06
C THR A 177 23.86 21.00 32.22
N ALA A 178 24.15 21.84 31.22
CA ALA A 178 23.12 22.41 30.36
C ALA A 178 22.32 21.32 29.63
N TRP A 179 23.00 20.33 29.06
CA TRP A 179 22.34 19.18 28.44
C TRP A 179 21.72 18.22 29.46
N ALA A 180 22.44 17.90 30.54
CA ALA A 180 21.96 16.96 31.55
C ALA A 180 20.70 17.45 32.26
N SER A 181 20.61 18.76 32.49
CA SER A 181 19.44 19.37 33.14
C SER A 181 18.14 19.17 32.38
N LEU A 182 18.15 19.20 31.04
CA LEU A 182 16.94 19.01 30.25
C LEU A 182 16.36 17.60 30.42
N ILE A 183 17.23 16.61 30.56
CA ILE A 183 16.81 15.21 30.66
C ILE A 183 16.49 14.83 32.10
N TRP A 184 17.29 15.24 33.08
CA TRP A 184 16.99 14.95 34.50
C TRP A 184 15.61 15.45 34.93
N HIS A 185 15.14 16.53 34.30
CA HIS A 185 13.84 17.13 34.61
C HIS A 185 12.75 16.75 33.60
N GLU A 186 13.01 15.87 32.63
CA GLU A 186 12.04 15.52 31.58
C GLU A 186 10.83 14.72 32.10
N GLU A 187 11.03 13.89 33.13
CA GLU A 187 9.94 13.10 33.73
C GLU A 187 8.92 14.00 34.43
N THR A 188 9.39 15.12 34.99
CA THR A 188 8.53 16.11 35.67
C THR A 188 7.97 17.13 34.68
N HIS A 189 8.74 17.46 33.65
CA HIS A 189 8.40 18.45 32.61
C HIS A 189 8.55 17.81 31.22
N GLY A 190 7.49 17.16 30.74
CA GLY A 190 7.49 16.48 29.43
C GLY A 190 7.85 17.40 28.25
N GLU A 191 7.58 18.70 28.37
CA GLU A 191 7.97 19.73 27.41
C GLU A 191 9.49 19.86 27.18
N TYR A 192 10.32 19.46 28.16
CA TYR A 192 11.77 19.44 27.99
C TYR A 192 12.23 18.33 27.05
N ARG A 193 11.51 17.20 27.03
CA ARG A 193 11.77 16.12 26.07
C ARG A 193 11.48 16.58 24.65
N ASP A 194 10.35 17.26 24.43
CA ASP A 194 9.99 17.80 23.12
C ASP A 194 11.03 18.83 22.63
N MET A 195 11.49 19.71 23.53
CA MET A 195 12.58 20.65 23.24
C MET A 195 13.88 19.91 22.89
N LEU A 196 14.26 18.88 23.64
CA LEU A 196 15.46 18.08 23.41
C LEU A 196 15.43 17.38 22.04
N GLU A 197 14.32 16.73 21.70
CA GLU A 197 14.14 16.09 20.39
C GLU A 197 14.25 17.10 19.25
N SER A 198 13.66 18.28 19.43
CA SER A 198 13.68 19.35 18.43
C SER A 198 15.08 19.99 18.29
N LEU A 199 15.83 20.14 19.39
CA LEU A 199 17.23 20.57 19.41
C LEU A 199 18.11 19.58 18.63
N ILE A 200 18.01 18.29 18.97
CA ILE A 200 18.81 17.23 18.33
C ILE A 200 18.49 17.13 16.84
N LYS A 201 17.21 17.22 16.46
CA LYS A 201 16.79 17.26 15.06
C LYS A 201 17.41 18.45 14.33
N SER A 202 17.37 19.64 14.93
CA SER A 202 17.95 20.86 14.35
C SER A 202 19.46 20.73 14.15
N MET A 203 20.16 20.07 15.10
CA MET A 203 21.60 19.78 14.96
C MET A 203 21.89 18.74 13.89
N ALA A 204 21.09 17.67 13.79
CA ALA A 204 21.23 16.64 12.76
C ALA A 204 20.93 17.15 11.34
N ASP A 205 20.00 18.09 11.20
CA ASP A 205 19.70 18.76 9.94
C ASP A 205 20.77 19.82 9.61
N GLY A 206 21.23 20.57 10.62
CA GLY A 206 22.32 21.53 10.51
C GLY A 206 23.65 20.90 10.08
N HIS A 207 23.95 19.69 10.58
CA HIS A 207 25.08 18.85 10.17
C HIS A 207 24.98 18.44 8.70
N LEU A 208 23.79 18.00 8.28
CA LEU A 208 23.54 17.49 6.94
C LEU A 208 23.85 18.53 5.86
N ILE A 209 23.47 19.79 6.10
CA ILE A 209 23.65 20.89 5.15
C ILE A 209 24.95 21.66 5.37
N ASN A 210 25.80 21.23 6.31
CA ASN A 210 26.99 21.96 6.76
C ASN A 210 26.70 23.43 7.07
N SER A 211 25.67 23.68 7.89
CA SER A 211 25.22 25.04 8.25
C SER A 211 26.28 25.86 9.00
N ARG A 212 27.32 25.20 9.53
CA ARG A 212 28.48 25.83 10.18
C ARG A 212 29.78 25.29 9.59
N PRO A 213 30.85 26.10 9.57
CA PRO A 213 32.16 25.63 9.13
C PRO A 213 32.63 24.47 10.02
N GLY A 214 33.30 23.49 9.41
CA GLY A 214 33.95 22.42 10.16
C GLY A 214 35.08 22.96 11.03
N VAL A 215 35.46 22.16 12.01
CA VAL A 215 36.60 22.42 12.90
C VAL A 215 37.66 21.38 12.62
N GLU A 216 38.91 21.83 12.46
CA GLU A 216 40.07 20.96 12.28
C GLU A 216 40.56 20.49 13.65
N HIS A 217 40.76 19.18 13.80
CA HIS A 217 41.31 18.60 15.01
C HIS A 217 42.82 18.88 15.09
N GLU A 218 43.25 19.55 16.17
CA GLU A 218 44.62 20.07 16.34
C GLU A 218 45.71 19.01 16.11
N ASP A 219 45.55 17.80 16.65
CA ASP A 219 46.59 16.76 16.54
C ASP A 219 46.64 15.98 15.22
N THR A 220 45.53 15.91 14.48
CA THR A 220 45.40 14.99 13.33
C THR A 220 45.17 15.69 11.99
N GLY A 221 44.85 16.99 12.02
CA GLY A 221 44.45 17.75 10.82
C GLY A 221 43.15 17.28 10.17
N LYS A 222 42.38 16.42 10.87
CA LYS A 222 41.09 15.94 10.35
C LYS A 222 40.00 16.95 10.63
N TRP A 223 39.15 17.15 9.63
CA TRP A 223 38.02 18.06 9.70
C TRP A 223 36.77 17.34 10.20
N PHE A 224 36.16 17.91 11.23
CA PHE A 224 34.90 17.47 11.81
C PHE A 224 33.83 18.54 11.63
N SER A 225 32.56 18.13 11.61
CA SER A 225 31.48 19.12 11.67
C SER A 225 31.47 19.84 13.02
N ALA A 226 31.10 21.13 13.04
CA ALA A 226 30.94 21.86 14.30
C ALA A 226 29.92 21.19 15.24
N PHE A 227 28.94 20.48 14.68
CA PHE A 227 27.93 19.72 15.43
C PHE A 227 28.53 18.49 16.12
N ALA A 228 29.38 17.72 15.41
CA ALA A 228 30.06 16.57 15.99
C ALA A 228 31.06 16.96 17.08
N VAL A 229 31.81 18.05 16.87
CA VAL A 229 32.72 18.59 17.90
C VAL A 229 31.92 19.05 19.12
N ASN A 230 30.87 19.85 18.93
CA ASN A 230 30.04 20.33 20.04
C ASN A 230 29.45 19.17 20.87
N MET A 231 28.79 18.21 20.23
CA MET A 231 28.19 17.07 20.94
C MET A 231 29.26 16.15 21.53
N GLY A 232 30.35 15.90 20.81
CA GLY A 232 31.43 15.04 21.29
C GLY A 232 32.13 15.63 22.52
N GLU A 233 32.38 16.93 22.52
CA GLU A 233 32.91 17.64 23.68
C GLU A 233 31.96 17.56 24.88
N VAL A 234 30.65 17.81 24.66
CA VAL A 234 29.64 17.68 25.72
C VAL A 234 29.64 16.26 26.31
N PHE A 235 29.68 15.21 25.49
CA PHE A 235 29.70 13.83 25.98
C PHE A 235 30.97 13.52 26.77
N VAL A 236 32.13 14.05 26.35
CA VAL A 236 33.38 13.93 27.10
C VAL A 236 33.25 14.63 28.46
N GLN A 237 32.66 15.83 28.51
CA GLN A 237 32.45 16.56 29.77
C GLN A 237 31.45 15.86 30.69
N MET A 238 30.36 15.28 30.15
CA MET A 238 29.42 14.47 30.92
C MET A 238 30.12 13.28 31.59
N MET A 239 30.96 12.55 30.84
CA MET A 239 31.73 11.43 31.40
C MET A 239 32.76 11.84 32.45
N LYS A 240 33.33 13.05 32.34
CA LYS A 240 34.24 13.60 33.36
C LYS A 240 33.52 13.93 34.68
N ILE A 241 32.27 14.41 34.61
CA ILE A 241 31.49 14.79 35.80
C ILE A 241 31.05 13.55 36.58
N SER A 242 30.40 12.59 35.90
CA SER A 242 29.96 11.34 36.53
C SER A 242 29.84 10.23 35.49
N SER A 243 30.26 9.03 35.86
CA SER A 243 30.04 7.83 35.05
C SER A 243 28.56 7.49 34.88
N ASP A 244 27.69 7.97 35.79
CA ASP A 244 26.25 7.71 35.77
C ASP A 244 25.54 8.47 34.65
N LEU A 245 26.17 9.53 34.12
CA LEU A 245 25.71 10.24 32.94
C LEU A 245 25.89 9.43 31.64
N TYR A 246 26.44 8.23 31.71
CA TYR A 246 26.61 7.37 30.54
C TYR A 246 25.27 6.94 29.93
N ASP A 247 24.29 6.60 30.76
CA ASP A 247 22.94 6.22 30.29
C ASP A 247 22.31 7.40 29.53
N LEU A 248 22.55 8.61 30.03
CA LEU A 248 22.12 9.85 29.41
C LEU A 248 22.71 10.06 28.01
N ILE A 249 24.02 9.88 27.88
CA ILE A 249 24.71 9.98 26.60
C ILE A 249 24.16 8.94 25.63
N THR A 250 23.89 7.73 26.13
CA THR A 250 23.33 6.64 25.34
C THR A 250 21.94 6.97 24.82
N ASP A 251 21.09 7.63 25.62
CA ASP A 251 19.75 8.06 25.23
C ASP A 251 19.79 9.16 24.16
N ILE A 252 20.58 10.21 24.37
CA ILE A 252 20.80 11.27 23.36
C ILE A 252 21.33 10.66 22.06
N TYR A 253 22.33 9.78 22.17
CA TYR A 253 22.96 9.16 21.01
C TYR A 253 22.01 8.23 20.25
N THR A 254 21.19 7.47 20.98
CA THR A 254 20.13 6.62 20.41
C THR A 254 19.10 7.46 19.66
N LEU A 255 18.73 8.62 20.19
CA LEU A 255 17.80 9.55 19.55
C LEU A 255 18.38 10.11 18.24
N ILE A 256 19.66 10.49 18.22
CA ILE A 256 20.36 10.92 16.98
C ILE A 256 20.29 9.81 15.92
N ILE A 257 20.63 8.57 16.29
CA ILE A 257 20.60 7.42 15.36
C ILE A 257 19.18 7.22 14.82
N ARG A 258 18.16 7.21 15.68
CA ARG A 258 16.76 7.02 15.29
C ARG A 258 16.30 8.10 14.30
N LEU A 259 16.60 9.37 14.57
CA LEU A 259 16.23 10.49 13.70
C LEU A 259 16.92 10.40 12.34
N GLU A 260 18.23 10.13 12.30
CA GLU A 260 18.96 10.03 11.04
C GLU A 260 18.58 8.80 10.21
N MET A 261 18.28 7.67 10.86
CA MET A 261 17.81 6.45 10.20
C MET A 261 16.39 6.61 9.67
N ALA A 262 15.47 7.17 10.46
CA ALA A 262 14.10 7.47 10.01
C ALA A 262 14.08 8.36 8.76
N ARG A 263 14.95 9.39 8.72
CA ARG A 263 15.13 10.26 7.56
C ARG A 263 15.61 9.49 6.32
N ASP A 264 16.53 8.55 6.47
CA ASP A 264 17.01 7.71 5.36
C ASP A 264 15.94 6.78 4.79
N PHE A 265 15.08 6.23 5.66
CA PHE A 265 13.98 5.40 5.22
C PHE A 265 12.93 6.19 4.47
N ASN A 266 12.52 7.36 4.99
CA ASN A 266 11.59 8.24 4.30
C ASN A 266 12.11 8.64 2.91
N LYS A 267 13.41 8.94 2.81
CA LYS A 267 14.04 9.25 1.52
C LYS A 267 14.02 8.08 0.55
N LYS A 268 14.28 6.85 1.01
CA LYS A 268 14.21 5.64 0.17
C LYS A 268 12.79 5.39 -0.33
N ASP A 269 11.81 5.52 0.55
CA ASP A 269 10.39 5.32 0.19
C ASP A 269 9.93 6.36 -0.84
N ASP A 270 10.37 7.62 -0.70
CA ASP A 270 10.10 8.67 -1.68
C ASP A 270 10.80 8.45 -3.01
N ASP A 271 12.06 7.99 -2.99
CA ASP A 271 12.81 7.65 -4.20
C ASP A 271 12.17 6.48 -4.95
N ASP A 272 11.67 5.46 -4.24
CA ASP A 272 11.00 4.31 -4.85
C ASP A 272 9.61 4.68 -5.40
N LYS A 273 8.89 5.61 -4.77
CA LYS A 273 7.67 6.21 -5.33
C LYS A 273 7.97 7.05 -6.58
N LYS A 274 9.03 7.87 -6.56
CA LYS A 274 9.40 8.76 -7.68
C LYS A 274 9.94 7.98 -8.89
N LYS A 275 10.68 6.89 -8.69
CA LYS A 275 11.14 5.98 -9.76
C LYS A 275 9.98 5.39 -10.57
N ARG A 276 8.79 5.25 -9.98
CA ARG A 276 7.60 4.76 -10.68
C ARG A 276 6.99 5.79 -11.64
N ASN A 277 7.22 7.10 -11.46
CA ASN A 277 6.47 8.12 -12.19
C ASN A 277 7.26 9.16 -13.01
N GLN A 278 8.57 9.39 -12.85
CA GLN A 278 9.29 10.37 -13.70
C GLN A 278 10.81 10.12 -13.84
N PRO A 279 11.45 10.60 -14.92
CA PRO A 279 12.91 10.59 -15.05
C PRO A 279 13.55 11.56 -14.04
N LYS A 280 14.58 11.08 -13.34
CA LYS A 280 15.31 11.81 -12.29
C LYS A 280 15.85 13.15 -12.81
N LYS A 281 15.27 14.27 -12.36
CA LYS A 281 15.95 15.57 -12.40
C LYS A 281 17.13 15.52 -11.43
N LYS A 282 18.34 15.78 -11.93
CA LYS A 282 19.53 16.01 -11.10
C LYS A 282 19.28 17.28 -10.28
N GLU A 283 18.96 17.13 -9.00
CA GLU A 283 19.02 18.23 -8.05
C GLU A 283 20.48 18.68 -7.90
N GLU A 284 20.68 19.99 -7.93
CA GLU A 284 21.96 20.66 -7.78
C GLU A 284 22.65 20.23 -6.48
N LYS A 285 23.95 19.95 -6.57
CA LYS A 285 24.81 19.56 -5.45
C LYS A 285 24.87 20.69 -4.42
N ARG A 286 23.93 20.72 -3.47
CA ARG A 286 24.12 21.41 -2.18
C ARG A 286 25.29 20.74 -1.44
N ASN A 287 26.05 21.51 -0.67
CA ASN A 287 27.18 21.06 0.18
C ASN A 287 26.70 20.10 1.28
N PHE A 288 26.29 18.91 0.88
CA PHE A 288 25.72 17.90 1.76
C PHE A 288 26.86 17.13 2.44
N ASN A 289 26.83 17.02 3.76
CA ASN A 289 27.76 16.13 4.45
C ASN A 289 27.33 14.69 4.20
N PRO A 290 28.13 13.85 3.50
CA PRO A 290 27.76 12.47 3.25
C PRO A 290 27.81 11.60 4.52
N LYS A 291 28.52 12.05 5.56
CA LYS A 291 28.71 11.32 6.81
C LYS A 291 27.58 11.63 7.78
N LYS A 292 27.09 10.59 8.46
CA LYS A 292 26.05 10.70 9.50
C LYS A 292 26.59 11.39 10.74
N LEU A 293 25.78 12.20 11.41
CA LEU A 293 26.17 12.90 12.63
C LEU A 293 26.57 11.89 13.71
N TYR A 294 25.83 10.80 13.88
CA TYR A 294 26.17 9.77 14.87
C TYR A 294 27.51 9.07 14.59
N ASP A 295 27.94 8.96 13.32
CA ASP A 295 29.25 8.43 12.95
C ASP A 295 30.36 9.48 13.16
N ASP A 296 30.05 10.75 12.86
CA ASP A 296 30.99 11.85 13.02
C ASP A 296 31.35 12.12 14.48
N ILE A 297 30.37 12.01 15.39
CA ILE A 297 30.59 12.11 16.84
C ILE A 297 31.50 10.98 17.35
N ILE A 298 31.26 9.72 16.97
CA ILE A 298 32.12 8.59 17.38
C ILE A 298 33.55 8.79 16.91
N ASP A 299 33.74 9.22 15.66
CA ASP A 299 35.07 9.41 15.10
C ASP A 299 35.81 10.56 15.81
N PHE A 300 35.11 11.65 16.16
CA PHE A 300 35.68 12.75 16.93
C PHE A 300 36.11 12.29 18.34
N ILE A 301 35.21 11.63 19.09
CA ILE A 301 35.51 11.14 20.44
C ILE A 301 36.65 10.12 20.41
N SER A 302 36.66 9.22 19.42
CA SER A 302 37.73 8.22 19.28
C SER A 302 39.09 8.88 19.07
N LEU A 303 39.19 9.92 18.23
CA LEU A 303 40.45 10.61 18.01
C LEU A 303 40.89 11.41 19.22
N LYS A 304 39.94 12.02 19.94
CA LYS A 304 40.25 12.71 21.20
C LYS A 304 40.76 11.75 22.29
N GLY A 305 40.30 10.50 22.25
CA GLY A 305 40.78 9.42 23.13
C GLY A 305 42.20 8.92 22.80
N ASP A 306 42.67 9.12 21.56
CA ASP A 306 43.98 8.66 21.09
C ASP A 306 45.12 9.49 21.70
N PHE A 307 45.55 9.12 22.90
CA PHE A 307 46.69 9.73 23.57
C PHE A 307 48.02 9.18 23.04
N ARG A 308 48.84 10.05 22.46
CA ARG A 308 50.24 9.72 22.13
C ARG A 308 51.13 10.03 23.34
N SER A 309 51.36 9.03 24.19
CA SER A 309 52.36 9.15 25.26
C SER A 309 53.76 9.04 24.67
N ASP A 310 54.56 10.11 24.71
CA ASP A 310 56.00 10.05 24.38
C ASP A 310 56.81 9.30 25.46
N ASN A 311 56.22 9.01 26.62
CA ASN A 311 56.87 8.34 27.74
C ASN A 311 56.12 7.06 28.17
N LEU A 312 56.88 5.97 28.35
CA LEU A 312 56.41 4.58 28.48
C LEU A 312 55.57 4.23 29.75
N ASN A 313 55.35 5.16 30.69
CA ASN A 313 54.84 4.83 32.04
C ASN A 313 53.74 5.75 32.59
N GLN A 314 53.10 6.62 31.80
CA GLN A 314 51.94 7.40 32.25
C GLN A 314 50.64 6.70 31.88
N LYS A 315 49.75 6.48 32.87
CA LYS A 315 48.36 6.08 32.61
C LYS A 315 47.73 7.15 31.70
N ASN A 316 47.06 6.70 30.64
CA ASN A 316 46.41 7.61 29.69
C ASN A 316 45.29 8.39 30.39
N PRO A 317 45.38 9.73 30.53
CA PRO A 317 44.31 10.52 31.14
C PRO A 317 43.00 10.46 30.35
N ASN A 318 43.05 10.08 29.07
CA ASN A 318 41.91 9.98 28.15
C ASN A 318 41.32 8.55 28.05
N GLU A 319 41.69 7.63 28.95
CA GLU A 319 41.17 6.25 28.94
C GLU A 319 39.63 6.20 29.00
N PHE A 320 39.01 7.08 29.78
CA PHE A 320 37.54 7.17 29.85
C PHE A 320 36.89 7.60 28.53
N ILE A 321 37.60 8.39 27.69
CA ILE A 321 37.15 8.82 26.36
C ILE A 321 37.16 7.62 25.39
N ILE A 322 38.18 6.75 25.50
CA ILE A 322 38.24 5.50 24.73
C ILE A 322 37.08 4.58 25.10
N VAL A 323 36.81 4.42 26.41
CA VAL A 323 35.67 3.63 26.91
C VAL A 323 34.34 4.20 26.39
N LEU A 324 34.17 5.52 26.40
CA LEU A 324 33.00 6.18 25.84
C LEU A 324 32.83 5.85 24.34
N ALA A 325 33.89 5.99 23.54
CA ALA A 325 33.84 5.69 22.11
C ALA A 325 33.44 4.23 21.83
N ASP A 326 34.00 3.27 22.57
CA ASP A 326 33.69 1.84 22.39
C ASP A 326 32.25 1.47 22.76
N ARG A 327 31.72 2.07 23.82
CA ARG A 327 30.32 1.84 24.17
C ARG A 327 29.36 2.52 23.20
N MET A 328 29.70 3.70 22.67
CA MET A 328 28.92 4.34 21.60
C MET A 328 28.91 3.50 20.32
N ARG A 329 30.04 2.90 19.92
CA ARG A 329 30.09 1.94 18.80
C ARG A 329 29.15 0.75 19.03
N SER A 330 29.08 0.25 20.26
CA SER A 330 28.20 -0.85 20.64
C SER A 330 26.73 -0.45 20.57
N THR A 331 26.38 0.70 21.14
CA THR A 331 25.04 1.31 21.07
C THR A 331 24.58 1.49 19.63
N ARG A 332 25.44 2.05 18.78
CA ARG A 332 25.18 2.19 17.34
C ARG A 332 24.81 0.87 16.67
N ARG A 333 25.61 -0.18 16.91
CA ARG A 333 25.35 -1.52 16.31
C ARG A 333 23.99 -2.06 16.75
N TYR A 334 23.71 -2.00 18.05
CA TYR A 334 22.46 -2.51 18.62
C TYR A 334 21.24 -1.76 18.10
N VAL A 335 21.24 -0.42 18.18
CA VAL A 335 20.11 0.43 17.77
C VAL A 335 19.83 0.31 16.28
N ILE A 336 20.86 0.32 15.42
CA ILE A 336 20.67 0.14 13.98
C ILE A 336 20.05 -1.23 13.67
N GLN A 337 20.52 -2.29 14.31
CA GLN A 337 19.99 -3.64 14.12
C GLN A 337 18.52 -3.75 14.57
N ASP A 338 18.18 -3.16 15.72
CA ASP A 338 16.81 -3.12 16.23
C ASP A 338 15.85 -2.40 15.27
N ILE A 339 16.24 -1.21 14.79
CA ILE A 339 15.45 -0.44 13.81
C ILE A 339 15.25 -1.24 12.52
N MET A 340 16.31 -1.87 11.99
CA MET A 340 16.22 -2.70 10.78
C MET A 340 15.30 -3.92 10.96
N ASN A 341 15.38 -4.59 12.10
CA ASN A 341 14.55 -5.75 12.41
C ASN A 341 13.07 -5.34 12.50
N ARG A 342 12.76 -4.28 13.25
CA ARG A 342 11.39 -3.77 13.41
C ARG A 342 10.76 -3.43 12.06
N GLN A 343 11.49 -2.75 11.19
CA GLN A 343 11.01 -2.42 9.85
C GLN A 343 10.83 -3.64 8.95
N SER A 344 11.73 -4.62 9.04
CA SER A 344 11.59 -5.86 8.27
C SER A 344 10.29 -6.59 8.63
N LEU A 345 9.93 -6.58 9.92
CA LEU A 345 8.68 -7.14 10.42
C LEU A 345 7.47 -6.34 9.97
N GLU A 346 7.53 -5.00 10.01
CA GLU A 346 6.45 -4.13 9.53
C GLU A 346 6.21 -4.30 8.02
N LYS A 347 7.27 -4.35 7.20
CA LYS A 347 7.15 -4.63 5.75
C LYS A 347 6.57 -6.01 5.49
N LYS A 348 6.98 -7.04 6.24
CA LYS A 348 6.41 -8.38 6.15
C LYS A 348 4.91 -8.36 6.47
N LYS A 349 4.51 -7.70 7.55
CA LYS A 349 3.09 -7.55 7.93
C LYS A 349 2.27 -6.81 6.86
N GLN A 350 2.84 -5.76 6.26
CA GLN A 350 2.19 -5.03 5.15
C GLN A 350 2.01 -5.92 3.93
N LEU A 351 3.05 -6.65 3.51
CA LEU A 351 2.97 -7.59 2.39
C LEU A 351 1.97 -8.72 2.66
N GLU A 352 1.95 -9.29 3.86
CA GLU A 352 0.95 -10.29 4.26
C GLU A 352 -0.47 -9.72 4.23
N LYS A 353 -0.65 -8.46 4.65
CA LYS A 353 -1.95 -7.78 4.58
C LYS A 353 -2.38 -7.55 3.13
N GLU A 354 -1.48 -7.06 2.27
CA GLU A 354 -1.74 -6.87 0.84
C GLU A 354 -2.08 -8.20 0.14
N LEU A 355 -1.39 -9.30 0.50
CA LEU A 355 -1.71 -10.63 0.00
C LEU A 355 -3.12 -11.06 0.44
N ARG A 356 -3.45 -10.91 1.73
CA ARG A 356 -4.80 -11.22 2.23
C ARG A 356 -5.90 -10.39 1.57
N GLU A 357 -5.63 -9.14 1.25
CA GLU A 357 -6.58 -8.27 0.54
C GLU A 357 -6.74 -8.66 -0.95
N ARG A 358 -5.73 -9.29 -1.55
CA ARG A 358 -5.77 -9.80 -2.93
C ARG A 358 -6.40 -11.19 -3.04
N GLU A 359 -6.31 -12.00 -1.99
CA GLU A 359 -6.89 -13.34 -1.95
C GLU A 359 -8.42 -13.31 -1.85
N ALA A 360 -9.07 -14.36 -2.35
CA ALA A 360 -10.51 -14.53 -2.20
C ALA A 360 -10.88 -14.72 -0.72
N SER A 361 -11.93 -14.04 -0.26
CA SER A 361 -12.47 -14.25 1.08
C SER A 361 -13.03 -15.68 1.22
N ALA A 362 -12.98 -16.24 2.43
CA ALA A 362 -13.54 -17.57 2.72
C ALA A 362 -15.03 -17.66 2.35
N GLU A 363 -15.79 -16.57 2.50
CA GLU A 363 -17.19 -16.50 2.10
C GLU A 363 -17.37 -16.52 0.58
N GLU A 364 -16.54 -15.75 -0.15
CA GLU A 364 -16.53 -15.76 -1.62
C GLU A 364 -16.24 -17.18 -2.14
N VAL A 365 -15.25 -17.87 -1.57
CA VAL A 365 -14.91 -19.27 -1.93
C VAL A 365 -16.08 -20.22 -1.69
N ILE A 366 -16.86 -20.04 -0.62
CA ILE A 366 -18.04 -20.87 -0.32
C ILE A 366 -19.18 -20.57 -1.30
N ILE A 367 -19.44 -19.30 -1.60
CA ILE A 367 -20.51 -18.88 -2.51
C ILE A 367 -20.27 -19.43 -3.92
N ALA A 368 -18.99 -19.52 -4.35
CA ALA A 368 -18.61 -20.07 -5.66
C ALA A 368 -18.98 -21.55 -5.86
N ALA A 369 -19.19 -22.32 -4.78
CA ALA A 369 -19.42 -23.77 -4.87
C ALA A 369 -20.70 -24.15 -5.63
N LYS A 370 -21.80 -23.43 -5.38
CA LYS A 370 -23.11 -23.76 -5.97
C LYS A 370 -23.16 -23.43 -7.47
N PRO A 371 -22.75 -22.24 -7.94
CA PRO A 371 -22.60 -21.94 -9.36
C PRO A 371 -21.64 -22.91 -10.07
N PHE A 372 -20.53 -23.28 -9.41
CA PHE A 372 -19.58 -24.23 -9.98
C PHE A 372 -20.20 -25.60 -10.26
N ASN A 373 -20.94 -26.17 -9.30
CA ASN A 373 -21.60 -27.47 -9.46
C ASN A 373 -22.70 -27.42 -10.52
N HIS A 374 -23.48 -26.33 -10.55
CA HIS A 374 -24.51 -26.15 -11.56
C HIS A 374 -23.91 -26.02 -12.97
N GLY A 375 -22.84 -25.24 -13.11
CA GLY A 375 -22.09 -25.12 -14.36
C GLY A 375 -21.47 -26.45 -14.81
N LEU A 376 -20.95 -27.29 -13.91
CA LEU A 376 -20.45 -28.63 -14.25
C LEU A 376 -21.55 -29.53 -14.83
N TYR A 377 -22.77 -29.44 -14.29
CA TYR A 377 -23.93 -30.14 -14.85
C TYR A 377 -24.31 -29.60 -16.23
N LEU A 378 -24.36 -28.29 -16.41
CA LEU A 378 -24.67 -27.66 -17.70
C LEU A 378 -23.62 -28.00 -18.77
N TYR A 379 -22.33 -28.05 -18.41
CA TYR A 379 -21.24 -28.48 -19.30
C TYR A 379 -21.43 -29.94 -19.77
N TRP A 380 -21.91 -30.83 -18.90
CA TRP A 380 -22.27 -32.20 -19.30
C TRP A 380 -23.45 -32.25 -20.28
N VAL A 381 -24.48 -31.41 -20.06
CA VAL A 381 -25.63 -31.31 -20.97
C VAL A 381 -25.17 -30.79 -22.34
N GLU A 382 -24.33 -29.76 -22.38
CA GLU A 382 -23.76 -29.19 -23.60
C GLU A 382 -22.93 -30.22 -24.38
N LYS A 383 -22.05 -30.97 -23.71
CA LYS A 383 -21.25 -32.03 -24.36
C LYS A 383 -22.13 -33.11 -25.01
N ARG A 384 -23.33 -33.34 -24.48
CA ARG A 384 -24.32 -34.29 -25.03
C ARG A 384 -25.25 -33.67 -26.08
N TYR A 385 -25.30 -32.35 -26.18
CA TYR A 385 -26.17 -31.63 -27.10
C TYR A 385 -25.93 -32.06 -28.55
N ASN A 386 -24.68 -32.01 -29.01
CA ASN A 386 -24.32 -32.37 -30.39
C ASN A 386 -24.69 -33.81 -30.76
N PHE A 387 -24.45 -34.77 -29.87
CA PHE A 387 -24.78 -36.18 -30.13
C PHE A 387 -26.29 -36.43 -30.19
N LYS A 388 -27.05 -35.85 -29.26
CA LYS A 388 -28.51 -35.99 -29.24
C LYS A 388 -29.16 -35.28 -30.42
N TYR A 389 -28.70 -34.07 -30.75
CA TYR A 389 -29.15 -33.34 -31.93
C TYR A 389 -28.91 -34.15 -33.20
N LEU A 390 -27.71 -34.69 -33.38
CA LEU A 390 -27.38 -35.52 -34.54
C LEU A 390 -28.20 -36.82 -34.59
N ALA A 391 -28.48 -37.46 -33.45
CA ALA A 391 -29.32 -38.67 -33.40
C ALA A 391 -30.76 -38.38 -33.84
N VAL A 392 -31.35 -37.30 -33.35
CA VAL A 392 -32.70 -36.85 -33.74
C VAL A 392 -32.73 -36.49 -35.23
N GLU A 393 -31.68 -35.82 -35.71
CA GLU A 393 -31.55 -35.46 -37.13
C GLU A 393 -31.44 -36.71 -38.02
N LYS A 394 -30.66 -37.71 -37.61
CA LYS A 394 -30.55 -39.00 -38.30
C LYS A 394 -31.91 -39.70 -38.39
N VAL A 395 -32.66 -39.77 -37.30
CA VAL A 395 -34.01 -40.37 -37.30
C VAL A 395 -34.94 -39.62 -38.24
N ARG A 396 -34.94 -38.28 -38.18
CA ARG A 396 -35.77 -37.43 -39.03
C ARG A 396 -35.47 -37.63 -40.52
N ILE A 397 -34.19 -37.58 -40.90
CA ILE A 397 -33.75 -37.80 -42.28
C ILE A 397 -34.07 -39.24 -42.73
N THR A 398 -33.85 -40.23 -41.88
CA THR A 398 -34.13 -41.64 -42.21
C THR A 398 -35.62 -41.87 -42.50
N LEU A 399 -36.52 -41.32 -41.67
CA LEU A 399 -37.96 -41.37 -41.92
C LEU A 399 -38.35 -40.69 -43.23
N GLN A 400 -37.74 -39.55 -43.54
CA GLN A 400 -37.96 -38.84 -44.81
C GLN A 400 -37.49 -39.67 -46.02
N VAL A 401 -36.34 -40.33 -45.92
CA VAL A 401 -35.81 -41.22 -46.97
C VAL A 401 -36.69 -42.46 -47.15
N ILE A 402 -37.15 -43.07 -46.05
CA ILE A 402 -38.07 -44.23 -46.10
C ILE A 402 -39.37 -43.86 -46.83
N GLY A 403 -39.95 -42.69 -46.53
CA GLY A 403 -41.15 -42.22 -47.22
C GLY A 403 -40.93 -42.00 -48.72
N PHE A 404 -39.78 -41.44 -49.12
CA PHE A 404 -39.43 -41.32 -50.53
C PHE A 404 -39.21 -42.68 -51.21
N LEU A 405 -38.55 -43.62 -50.54
CA LEU A 405 -38.33 -44.98 -51.07
C LEU A 405 -39.66 -45.72 -51.25
N MET A 406 -40.59 -45.62 -50.31
CA MET A 406 -41.93 -46.22 -50.45
C MET A 406 -42.68 -45.62 -51.64
N GLY A 407 -42.59 -44.31 -51.85
CA GLY A 407 -43.15 -43.65 -53.04
C GLY A 407 -42.52 -44.16 -54.34
N LEU A 408 -41.20 -44.34 -54.38
CA LEU A 408 -40.47 -44.81 -55.57
C LEU A 408 -40.75 -46.29 -55.88
N VAL A 409 -40.78 -47.13 -54.85
CA VAL A 409 -41.15 -48.56 -54.98
C VAL A 409 -42.58 -48.69 -55.49
N SER A 410 -43.52 -47.84 -55.04
CA SER A 410 -44.91 -47.86 -55.51
C SER A 410 -45.02 -47.59 -57.01
N VAL A 411 -44.28 -46.61 -57.54
CA VAL A 411 -44.23 -46.34 -58.99
C VAL A 411 -43.54 -47.47 -59.75
N GLY A 412 -42.41 -47.97 -59.26
CA GLY A 412 -41.68 -49.08 -59.90
C GLY A 412 -42.51 -50.36 -59.98
N ALA A 413 -43.23 -50.71 -58.90
CA ALA A 413 -44.12 -51.87 -58.86
C ALA A 413 -45.35 -51.70 -59.78
N SER A 414 -45.89 -50.48 -59.88
CA SER A 414 -46.99 -50.16 -60.81
C SER A 414 -46.54 -50.25 -62.28
N TYR A 415 -45.32 -49.81 -62.60
CA TYR A 415 -44.74 -49.92 -63.95
C TYR A 415 -44.50 -51.39 -64.36
N LEU A 416 -44.02 -52.21 -63.44
CA LEU A 416 -43.77 -53.64 -63.67
C LEU A 416 -45.03 -54.51 -63.61
N GLN A 417 -46.21 -53.92 -63.33
CA GLN A 417 -47.48 -54.62 -63.11
C GLN A 417 -47.40 -55.68 -61.99
N ALA A 418 -46.47 -55.50 -61.05
CA ALA A 418 -46.30 -56.39 -59.90
C ALA A 418 -47.37 -56.16 -58.82
N LEU A 419 -48.05 -55.01 -58.87
CA LEU A 419 -49.19 -54.65 -58.02
C LEU A 419 -50.40 -54.30 -58.90
N PRO A 420 -51.64 -54.49 -58.41
CA PRO A 420 -52.87 -54.11 -59.12
C PRO A 420 -53.11 -52.59 -59.03
N LEU A 421 -52.09 -51.80 -59.36
CA LEU A 421 -52.10 -50.34 -59.35
C LEU A 421 -51.78 -49.84 -60.75
N SER A 422 -52.57 -48.89 -61.25
CA SER A 422 -52.25 -48.18 -62.49
C SER A 422 -51.05 -47.24 -62.28
N LEU A 423 -50.34 -46.91 -63.36
CA LEU A 423 -49.20 -46.00 -63.32
C LEU A 423 -49.59 -44.60 -62.78
N VAL A 424 -50.80 -44.14 -63.08
CA VAL A 424 -51.34 -42.86 -62.57
C VAL A 424 -51.57 -42.91 -61.07
N GLU A 425 -52.13 -44.01 -60.55
CA GLU A 425 -52.30 -44.22 -59.11
C GLU A 425 -50.95 -44.31 -58.39
N GLY A 426 -49.96 -45.00 -58.99
CA GLY A 426 -48.59 -45.04 -58.48
C GLY A 426 -47.97 -43.65 -58.34
N LEU A 427 -48.11 -42.79 -59.36
CA LEU A 427 -47.61 -41.40 -59.32
C LEU A 427 -48.31 -40.54 -58.27
N LEU A 428 -49.63 -40.70 -58.11
CA LEU A 428 -50.40 -40.01 -57.07
C LEU A 428 -49.94 -40.42 -55.66
N ILE A 429 -49.72 -41.72 -55.43
CA ILE A 429 -49.19 -42.24 -54.16
C ILE A 429 -47.80 -41.66 -53.88
N THR A 430 -46.91 -41.58 -54.88
CA THR A 430 -45.59 -40.96 -54.69
C THR A 430 -45.70 -39.49 -54.31
N ALA A 431 -46.55 -38.72 -55.00
CA ALA A 431 -46.77 -37.31 -54.67
C ALA A 431 -47.29 -37.14 -53.24
N GLN A 432 -48.25 -37.99 -52.83
CA GLN A 432 -48.77 -38.02 -51.47
C GLN A 432 -47.69 -38.37 -50.44
N MET A 433 -46.83 -39.36 -50.74
CA MET A 433 -45.72 -39.75 -49.86
C MET A 433 -44.64 -38.67 -49.76
N MET A 434 -44.38 -37.91 -50.82
CA MET A 434 -43.48 -36.76 -50.76
C MET A 434 -44.02 -35.65 -49.85
N VAL A 435 -45.31 -35.31 -49.99
CA VAL A 435 -45.97 -34.30 -49.17
C VAL A 435 -46.01 -34.75 -47.70
N TYR A 436 -46.39 -36.00 -47.45
CA TYR A 436 -46.40 -36.60 -46.11
C TYR A 436 -45.00 -36.54 -45.48
N SER A 437 -43.97 -36.99 -46.19
CA SER A 437 -42.59 -37.01 -45.69
C SER A 437 -42.06 -35.60 -45.40
N LYS A 438 -42.44 -34.60 -46.21
CA LYS A 438 -42.02 -33.21 -45.98
C LYS A 438 -42.74 -32.53 -44.83
N LEU A 439 -44.02 -32.82 -44.62
CA LEU A 439 -44.82 -32.22 -43.54
C LEU A 439 -44.50 -32.86 -42.19
N PHE A 440 -44.60 -34.18 -42.09
CA PHE A 440 -44.45 -34.91 -40.82
C PHE A 440 -42.99 -35.07 -40.39
N CYS A 441 -42.03 -35.09 -41.32
CA CYS A 441 -40.60 -35.08 -40.99
C CYS A 441 -39.99 -33.67 -41.02
N SER A 442 -40.82 -32.61 -40.96
CA SER A 442 -40.33 -31.24 -40.85
C SER A 442 -39.69 -30.99 -39.47
N LYS A 443 -38.83 -29.97 -39.39
CA LYS A 443 -38.23 -29.55 -38.11
C LYS A 443 -39.29 -29.22 -37.06
N PHE A 444 -40.45 -28.70 -37.47
CA PHE A 444 -41.53 -28.30 -36.58
C PHE A 444 -42.09 -29.46 -35.75
N PHE A 445 -42.36 -30.61 -36.38
CA PHE A 445 -42.85 -31.81 -35.68
C PHE A 445 -41.81 -32.41 -34.74
N PHE A 446 -40.53 -32.16 -34.99
CA PHE A 446 -39.43 -32.68 -34.19
C PHE A 446 -38.93 -31.70 -33.11
N ILE A 447 -39.50 -30.49 -32.98
CA ILE A 447 -39.08 -29.46 -32.00
C ILE A 447 -38.98 -30.03 -30.58
N ALA A 448 -39.98 -30.80 -30.14
CA ALA A 448 -40.00 -31.38 -28.79
C ALA A 448 -38.89 -32.42 -28.53
N PHE A 449 -38.31 -33.00 -29.58
CA PHE A 449 -37.25 -34.00 -29.49
C PHE A 449 -35.85 -33.40 -29.59
N TYR A 450 -35.71 -32.17 -30.09
CA TYR A 450 -34.42 -31.50 -30.11
C TYR A 450 -33.97 -31.15 -28.67
N PRO A 451 -32.69 -31.39 -28.33
CA PRO A 451 -32.16 -30.93 -27.05
C PRO A 451 -32.25 -29.39 -26.97
N LYS A 452 -32.43 -28.86 -25.76
CA LYS A 452 -32.34 -27.41 -25.53
C LYS A 452 -30.86 -26.99 -25.52
N ASP A 453 -30.58 -25.87 -26.18
CA ASP A 453 -29.27 -25.22 -26.09
C ASP A 453 -29.10 -24.65 -24.67
N VAL A 454 -27.96 -24.92 -24.05
CA VAL A 454 -27.63 -24.54 -22.67
C VAL A 454 -26.34 -23.72 -22.58
N THR A 455 -25.69 -23.41 -23.71
CA THR A 455 -24.41 -22.69 -23.73
C THR A 455 -24.52 -21.31 -23.07
N ALA A 456 -25.61 -20.57 -23.33
CA ALA A 456 -25.83 -19.27 -22.71
C ALA A 456 -25.95 -19.35 -21.17
N ASN A 457 -26.66 -20.35 -20.65
CA ASN A 457 -26.82 -20.55 -19.21
C ASN A 457 -25.50 -21.02 -18.57
N LEU A 458 -24.69 -21.79 -19.30
CA LEU A 458 -23.36 -22.21 -18.84
C LEU A 458 -22.42 -21.00 -18.69
N GLU A 459 -22.39 -20.12 -19.70
CA GLU A 459 -21.56 -18.91 -19.66
C GLU A 459 -21.98 -17.95 -18.55
N GLU A 460 -23.28 -17.84 -18.27
CA GLU A 460 -23.81 -17.04 -17.16
C GLU A 460 -23.28 -17.57 -15.81
N GLU A 461 -23.41 -18.86 -15.54
CA GLU A 461 -22.92 -19.49 -14.30
C GLU A 461 -21.40 -19.41 -14.17
N VAL A 462 -20.65 -19.63 -15.26
CA VAL A 462 -19.18 -19.46 -15.29
C VAL A 462 -18.79 -18.01 -15.00
N GLY A 463 -19.54 -17.05 -15.51
CA GLY A 463 -19.35 -15.62 -15.25
C GLY A 463 -19.46 -15.26 -13.77
N VAL A 464 -20.34 -15.93 -13.01
CA VAL A 464 -20.58 -15.64 -11.58
C VAL A 464 -19.38 -16.00 -10.70
N PHE A 465 -18.75 -17.16 -10.90
CA PHE A 465 -17.64 -17.60 -10.03
C PHE A 465 -16.25 -17.28 -10.58
N THR A 466 -16.14 -16.89 -11.86
CA THR A 466 -14.86 -16.51 -12.50
C THR A 466 -14.09 -15.42 -11.75
N PRO A 467 -14.70 -14.30 -11.28
CA PRO A 467 -13.98 -13.27 -10.52
C PRO A 467 -13.36 -13.80 -9.22
N ILE A 468 -14.00 -14.79 -8.61
CA ILE A 468 -13.54 -15.41 -7.36
C ILE A 468 -12.34 -16.32 -7.66
N PHE A 469 -12.43 -17.12 -8.72
CA PHE A 469 -11.32 -17.99 -9.17
C PHE A 469 -10.05 -17.21 -9.52
N ARG A 470 -10.16 -15.96 -10.01
CA ARG A 470 -9.01 -15.09 -10.27
C ARG A 470 -8.25 -14.69 -9.01
N LYS A 471 -8.98 -14.52 -7.89
CA LYS A 471 -8.42 -14.12 -6.59
C LYS A 471 -7.96 -15.31 -5.75
N MET A 472 -8.32 -16.54 -6.12
CA MET A 472 -7.93 -17.72 -5.34
C MET A 472 -6.43 -17.97 -5.43
N SER A 473 -5.79 -18.25 -4.29
CA SER A 473 -4.43 -18.79 -4.25
C SER A 473 -4.39 -20.27 -4.66
N PRO A 474 -3.22 -20.85 -5.00
CA PRO A 474 -3.11 -22.26 -5.37
C PRO A 474 -3.65 -23.22 -4.29
N GLU A 475 -3.46 -22.87 -3.01
CA GLU A 475 -3.95 -23.64 -1.87
C GLU A 475 -5.47 -23.56 -1.74
N GLN A 476 -6.04 -22.35 -1.86
CA GLN A 476 -7.48 -22.13 -1.84
C GLN A 476 -8.17 -22.88 -2.98
N MET A 477 -7.61 -22.80 -4.20
CA MET A 477 -8.12 -23.51 -5.36
C MET A 477 -8.08 -25.03 -5.14
N THR A 478 -6.94 -25.56 -4.68
CA THR A 478 -6.80 -27.00 -4.38
C THR A 478 -7.81 -27.47 -3.33
N SER A 479 -8.00 -26.68 -2.26
CA SER A 479 -8.99 -26.97 -1.21
C SER A 479 -10.42 -26.94 -1.75
N PHE A 480 -10.75 -25.93 -2.56
CA PHE A 480 -12.04 -25.82 -3.24
C PHE A 480 -12.31 -27.06 -4.09
N VAL A 481 -11.37 -27.45 -4.96
CA VAL A 481 -11.57 -28.61 -5.84
C VAL A 481 -11.70 -29.91 -5.04
N ASN A 482 -10.89 -30.10 -4.01
CA ASN A 482 -10.99 -31.26 -3.12
C ASN A 482 -12.37 -31.36 -2.44
N LYS A 483 -12.96 -30.22 -2.06
CA LYS A 483 -14.32 -30.17 -1.53
C LYS A 483 -15.35 -30.55 -2.60
N GLN A 484 -15.17 -30.12 -3.85
CA GLN A 484 -16.07 -30.49 -4.95
C GLN A 484 -15.95 -31.96 -5.37
N ILE A 485 -14.76 -32.56 -5.30
CA ILE A 485 -14.57 -34.01 -5.56
C ILE A 485 -15.34 -34.86 -4.54
N ARG A 486 -15.40 -34.39 -3.28
CA ARG A 486 -16.11 -35.08 -2.20
C ARG A 486 -17.61 -34.76 -2.17
N SER A 487 -18.10 -33.85 -3.02
CA SER A 487 -19.52 -33.50 -3.07
C SER A 487 -20.32 -34.64 -3.70
N PRO A 488 -21.41 -35.11 -3.05
CA PRO A 488 -22.22 -36.21 -3.57
C PRO A 488 -22.89 -35.86 -4.91
N GLU A 489 -23.18 -34.59 -5.17
CA GLU A 489 -23.77 -34.08 -6.40
C GLU A 489 -22.86 -34.30 -7.63
N ASN A 490 -21.54 -34.33 -7.40
CA ASN A 490 -20.55 -34.40 -8.47
C ASN A 490 -20.05 -35.82 -8.76
N ASN A 491 -20.44 -36.82 -7.97
CA ASN A 491 -19.92 -38.20 -8.06
C ASN A 491 -19.99 -38.78 -9.48
N LEU A 492 -21.10 -38.54 -10.19
CA LEU A 492 -21.32 -39.01 -11.57
C LEU A 492 -20.58 -38.19 -12.63
N LEU A 493 -20.12 -36.98 -12.28
CA LEU A 493 -19.52 -35.98 -13.17
C LEU A 493 -18.02 -35.79 -12.94
N LEU A 494 -17.41 -36.46 -11.95
CA LEU A 494 -15.98 -36.31 -11.60
C LEU A 494 -15.03 -36.48 -12.78
N HIS A 495 -15.33 -37.40 -13.69
CA HIS A 495 -14.51 -37.65 -14.89
C HIS A 495 -14.45 -36.46 -15.87
N LEU A 496 -15.41 -35.53 -15.80
CA LEU A 496 -15.46 -34.33 -16.64
C LEU A 496 -14.88 -33.10 -15.97
N MET A 497 -14.60 -33.16 -14.67
CA MET A 497 -14.12 -32.03 -13.89
C MET A 497 -12.79 -31.47 -14.42
N PRO A 498 -11.78 -32.27 -14.85
CA PRO A 498 -10.55 -31.72 -15.43
C PRO A 498 -10.78 -30.99 -16.76
N GLU A 499 -11.66 -31.50 -17.61
CA GLU A 499 -12.02 -30.83 -18.88
C GLU A 499 -12.81 -29.55 -18.62
N TYR A 500 -13.72 -29.58 -17.66
CA TYR A 500 -14.50 -28.42 -17.25
C TYR A 500 -13.61 -27.31 -16.66
N PHE A 501 -12.62 -27.68 -15.86
CA PHE A 501 -11.60 -26.73 -15.37
C PHE A 501 -10.83 -26.08 -16.54
N LYS A 502 -10.38 -26.88 -17.53
CA LYS A 502 -9.74 -26.35 -18.75
C LYS A 502 -10.66 -25.40 -19.52
N TYR A 503 -11.94 -25.73 -19.61
CA TYR A 503 -12.95 -24.88 -20.24
C TYR A 503 -13.11 -23.54 -19.51
N ILE A 504 -13.22 -23.52 -18.17
CA ILE A 504 -13.32 -22.29 -17.37
C ILE A 504 -12.13 -21.35 -17.66
N PHE A 505 -10.89 -21.86 -17.62
CA PHE A 505 -9.70 -21.04 -17.89
C PHE A 505 -9.57 -20.63 -19.36
N ALA A 506 -10.20 -21.35 -20.29
CA ALA A 506 -10.25 -20.98 -21.69
C ALA A 506 -11.27 -19.84 -21.94
N VAL A 507 -12.41 -19.85 -21.27
CA VAL A 507 -13.48 -18.86 -21.47
C VAL A 507 -13.31 -17.62 -20.57
N MET A 508 -12.48 -17.70 -19.54
CA MET A 508 -12.20 -16.59 -18.63
C MET A 508 -11.63 -15.35 -19.35
N PRO A 509 -12.25 -14.15 -19.18
CA PRO A 509 -11.68 -12.90 -19.68
C PRO A 509 -10.35 -12.58 -18.98
N ASP A 510 -9.45 -11.83 -19.64
CA ASP A 510 -8.23 -11.27 -19.03
C ASP A 510 -7.36 -12.26 -18.24
N ARG A 511 -6.88 -13.31 -18.92
CA ARG A 511 -6.03 -14.39 -18.35
C ARG A 511 -4.73 -13.92 -17.68
N GLY A 512 -4.33 -12.66 -17.88
CA GLY A 512 -3.15 -12.06 -17.26
C GLY A 512 -3.38 -11.51 -15.85
N ASN A 513 -4.63 -11.48 -15.36
CA ASN A 513 -4.99 -10.96 -14.04
C ASN A 513 -5.41 -12.08 -13.05
N ILE A 514 -4.90 -13.29 -13.27
CA ILE A 514 -5.07 -14.41 -12.36
C ILE A 514 -3.93 -14.35 -11.35
N LEU A 515 -4.25 -14.52 -10.06
CA LEU A 515 -3.24 -14.51 -8.98
C LEU A 515 -2.19 -15.64 -9.17
N MET A 516 -2.62 -16.78 -9.71
CA MET A 516 -1.80 -17.95 -9.97
C MET A 516 -0.99 -17.84 -11.27
N ASN A 517 0.25 -18.28 -11.21
CA ASN A 517 1.10 -18.43 -12.40
C ASN A 517 0.70 -19.66 -13.23
N LYS A 518 1.13 -19.72 -14.50
CA LYS A 518 0.82 -20.84 -15.41
C LYS A 518 1.32 -22.19 -14.89
N GLU A 519 2.47 -22.21 -14.21
CA GLU A 519 3.06 -23.41 -13.60
C GLU A 519 2.23 -23.90 -12.41
N GLU A 520 1.84 -22.98 -11.52
CA GLU A 520 0.97 -23.27 -10.37
C GLU A 520 -0.40 -23.80 -10.81
N LEU A 521 -0.96 -23.24 -11.90
CA LEU A 521 -2.22 -23.72 -12.46
C LEU A 521 -2.11 -25.16 -12.99
N ASN A 522 -1.01 -25.49 -13.68
CA ASN A 522 -0.75 -26.85 -14.13
C ASN A 522 -0.60 -27.82 -12.95
N GLU A 523 0.08 -27.41 -11.88
CA GLU A 523 0.21 -28.21 -10.67
C GLU A 523 -1.15 -28.49 -10.01
N VAL A 524 -2.03 -27.48 -9.92
CA VAL A 524 -3.40 -27.66 -9.43
C VAL A 524 -4.17 -28.67 -10.29
N MET A 525 -4.01 -28.62 -11.62
CA MET A 525 -4.64 -29.55 -12.55
C MET A 525 -4.14 -30.99 -12.40
N GLU A 526 -2.83 -31.18 -12.25
CA GLU A 526 -2.25 -32.51 -12.00
C GLU A 526 -2.73 -33.09 -10.66
N ARG A 527 -2.74 -32.26 -9.60
CA ARG A 527 -3.27 -32.63 -8.29
C ARG A 527 -4.75 -32.99 -8.36
N LEU A 528 -5.54 -32.27 -9.15
CA LEU A 528 -6.96 -32.57 -9.40
C LEU A 528 -7.14 -33.96 -10.02
N GLU A 529 -6.43 -34.26 -11.11
CA GLU A 529 -6.51 -35.57 -11.78
C GLU A 529 -6.08 -36.72 -10.86
N LEU A 530 -5.03 -36.52 -10.06
CA LEU A 530 -4.57 -37.47 -9.04
C LEU A 530 -5.62 -37.68 -7.94
N ASN A 531 -6.26 -36.61 -7.45
CA ASN A 531 -7.24 -36.70 -6.36
C ASN A 531 -8.55 -37.34 -6.81
N ILE A 532 -9.00 -37.08 -8.04
CA ILE A 532 -10.13 -37.80 -8.65
C ILE A 532 -9.82 -39.30 -8.75
N SER A 533 -8.64 -39.64 -9.26
CA SER A 533 -8.19 -41.04 -9.40
C SER A 533 -8.12 -41.76 -8.04
N LYS A 534 -7.63 -41.08 -7.00
CA LYS A 534 -7.60 -41.60 -5.62
C LYS A 534 -9.01 -41.79 -5.05
N PHE A 535 -9.90 -40.82 -5.26
CA PHE A 535 -11.28 -40.90 -4.76
C PHE A 535 -12.04 -42.06 -5.42
N GLN A 536 -11.96 -42.22 -6.74
CA GLN A 536 -12.59 -43.32 -7.48
C GLN A 536 -12.04 -44.70 -7.08
N ARG A 537 -10.73 -44.80 -6.81
CA ARG A 537 -10.12 -46.05 -6.29
C ARG A 537 -10.50 -46.36 -4.84
N GLY A 538 -10.71 -45.32 -4.02
CA GLY A 538 -11.13 -45.45 -2.62
C GLY A 538 -12.62 -45.75 -2.45
N SER A 539 -13.48 -45.22 -3.32
CA SER A 539 -14.92 -45.50 -3.34
C SER A 539 -15.24 -46.92 -3.82
N GLY A 540 -14.43 -47.48 -4.73
CA GLY A 540 -14.59 -48.86 -5.22
C GLY A 540 -14.15 -49.96 -4.25
N LYS A 541 -13.70 -49.62 -3.03
CA LYS A 541 -13.36 -50.58 -1.96
C LYS A 541 -14.45 -50.73 -0.90
N LYS A 542 -15.61 -50.09 -1.09
CA LYS A 542 -16.75 -50.10 -0.16
C LYS A 542 -18.01 -50.81 -0.69
N ASP A 543 -17.86 -51.60 -1.76
CA ASP A 543 -18.90 -52.51 -2.24
C ASP A 543 -18.55 -53.96 -1.90
#